data_AF-A0A4Q1BPH5-F1
#
_entry.id   AF-A0A4Q1BPH5-F1
#
_cell.length_a   1.000
_cell.length_b   1.000
_cell.length_c   1.000
_cell.angle_alpha   90.00
_cell.angle_beta   90.00
_cell.angle_gamma   90.00
#
_symmetry.space_group_name_H-M   'P 1'
#
loop_
_entity.id
_entity.type
_entity.pdbx_description
1 polymer ?
#
loop_
_entity_poly.entity_id
_entity_poly.type
_entity_poly.pdbx_seq_one_letter_code
_entity_poly.pdbx_strand_id
1 'polypeptide(L)'
;MIIILMILVAELFLGAWRVLASAGEDELPTRLMFRTAPDDWRDRTGLTPWFQQAVLPSTSVEERTIFEDRSSSSLTFIYDRMVIVDRWAAHRHGQETKWWNKATADLPLLPVAKNWMSPLRNAMKNLVIADGCDMSRKWSDRPVVTYINRQMTGRRLTEEDAEGLLRSMNRLAQEGVIEFTDAKMETMSRTEQFCLALRTDIMIGVHGNGLTHQLWMKPDSGVLEFMMGPGFARDYALVAELMGHEYYAIHDDHVFPPDQWRREDGWAVDQGPGFHGSNVRVNGEFIAEMVRDMAAARRGVTEPL
;
A
#
# COMPACT_ATOMS: atom_id res chain seq x y z
N MET A 1 -15.78 5.20 -2.59
CA MET A 1 -14.93 6.19 -1.90
C MET A 1 -14.13 5.46 -0.83
N ILE A 2 -12.91 5.03 -1.16
CA ILE A 2 -11.98 4.22 -0.33
C ILE A 2 -10.92 5.17 0.25
N ILE A 3 -11.30 6.30 0.86
CA ILE A 3 -10.32 7.29 1.35
C ILE A 3 -9.92 6.99 2.82
N ILE A 4 -10.76 6.24 3.55
CA ILE A 4 -10.58 6.06 5.00
C ILE A 4 -9.52 4.99 5.33
N LEU A 5 -9.36 3.95 4.48
CA LEU A 5 -8.33 2.91 4.65
C LEU A 5 -6.92 3.48 4.76
N MET A 6 -6.63 4.47 3.91
CA MET A 6 -5.29 5.05 3.80
C MET A 6 -4.92 5.84 5.05
N ILE A 7 -5.88 6.50 5.72
CA ILE A 7 -5.57 7.36 6.86
C ILE A 7 -5.37 6.53 8.13
N LEU A 8 -6.28 5.61 8.47
CA LEU A 8 -6.14 4.91 9.76
C LEU A 8 -5.15 3.74 9.71
N VAL A 9 -5.31 2.83 8.75
CA VAL A 9 -4.45 1.64 8.68
C VAL A 9 -3.08 2.00 8.11
N ALA A 10 -3.03 2.63 6.92
CA ALA A 10 -1.76 2.87 6.25
C ALA A 10 -0.96 4.05 6.83
N GLU A 11 -1.61 5.14 7.23
CA GLU A 11 -0.92 6.33 7.74
C GLU A 11 -0.71 6.28 9.28
N LEU A 12 -1.68 5.80 10.07
CA LEU A 12 -1.51 5.79 11.53
C LEU A 12 -0.98 4.46 12.07
N PHE A 13 -1.69 3.34 11.85
CA PHE A 13 -1.33 2.05 12.43
C PHE A 13 0.01 1.52 11.90
N LEU A 14 0.20 1.48 10.57
CA LEU A 14 1.46 1.01 9.99
C LEU A 14 2.63 1.91 10.35
N GLY A 15 2.37 3.21 10.55
CA GLY A 15 3.38 4.13 11.06
C GLY A 15 3.82 3.78 12.47
N ALA A 16 2.87 3.52 13.38
CA ALA A 16 3.18 3.05 14.73
C ALA A 16 3.91 1.71 14.73
N TRP A 17 3.44 0.77 13.91
CA TRP A 17 4.04 -0.55 13.80
C TRP A 17 5.49 -0.48 13.31
N ARG A 18 5.78 0.35 12.30
CA ARG A 18 7.16 0.54 11.82
C ARG A 18 8.06 1.14 12.90
N VAL A 19 7.56 2.07 13.71
CA VAL A 19 8.32 2.64 14.83
C VAL A 19 8.64 1.55 15.87
N LEU A 20 7.67 0.74 16.26
CA LEU A 20 7.90 -0.40 17.16
C LEU A 20 8.92 -1.39 16.56
N ALA A 21 8.74 -1.76 15.29
CA ALA A 21 9.64 -2.68 14.61
C ALA A 21 11.07 -2.14 14.51
N SER A 22 11.24 -0.81 14.34
CA SER A 22 12.58 -0.18 14.36
C SER A 22 13.27 -0.29 15.72
N ALA A 23 12.49 -0.39 16.80
CA ALA A 23 12.97 -0.62 18.15
C ALA A 23 13.20 -2.11 18.48
N GLY A 24 13.05 -3.00 17.48
CA GLY A 24 13.25 -4.44 17.62
C GLY A 24 12.01 -5.22 18.06
N GLU A 25 10.82 -4.64 17.94
CA GLU A 25 9.56 -5.36 18.20
C GLU A 25 9.16 -6.23 16.99
N ASP A 26 8.84 -7.49 17.25
CA ASP A 26 8.33 -8.44 16.24
C ASP A 26 6.98 -9.07 16.63
N GLU A 27 6.52 -8.83 17.86
CA GLU A 27 5.18 -9.26 18.30
C GLU A 27 4.13 -8.19 18.01
N LEU A 28 2.98 -8.62 17.50
CA LEU A 28 1.84 -7.73 17.24
C LEU A 28 1.31 -7.14 18.56
N PRO A 29 0.85 -5.87 18.56
CA PRO A 29 0.47 -5.19 19.80
C PRO A 29 -0.70 -5.88 20.49
N THR A 30 -0.64 -6.02 21.81
CA THR A 30 -1.75 -6.60 22.59
C THR A 30 -2.94 -5.66 22.73
N ARG A 31 -2.72 -4.35 22.54
CA ARG A 31 -3.72 -3.30 22.73
C ARG A 31 -3.66 -2.28 21.60
N LEU A 32 -4.82 -1.93 21.04
CA LEU A 32 -5.02 -0.69 20.27
C LEU A 32 -5.90 0.24 21.09
N MET A 33 -5.40 1.45 21.33
CA MET A 33 -6.06 2.42 22.19
C MET A 33 -6.50 3.65 21.39
N PHE A 34 -7.80 3.85 21.28
CA PHE A 34 -8.40 5.02 20.64
C PHE A 34 -8.93 5.98 21.71
N ARG A 35 -8.46 7.23 21.67
CA ARG A 35 -9.01 8.30 22.54
C ARG A 35 -10.39 8.79 22.11
N THR A 36 -10.94 8.24 21.03
CA THR A 36 -12.16 8.67 20.37
C THR A 36 -13.31 7.70 20.64
N ALA A 37 -14.50 8.03 20.13
CA ALA A 37 -15.65 7.14 20.20
C ALA A 37 -15.57 6.02 19.13
N PRO A 38 -16.34 4.93 19.30
CA PRO A 38 -16.51 3.88 18.31
C PRO A 38 -16.63 4.32 16.85
N ASP A 39 -17.46 5.34 16.61
CA ASP A 39 -17.85 5.80 15.28
C ASP A 39 -16.74 6.61 14.59
N ASP A 40 -15.72 7.06 15.34
CA ASP A 40 -14.65 7.91 14.84
C ASP A 40 -13.55 7.11 14.12
N TRP A 41 -13.32 5.87 14.54
CA TRP A 41 -12.25 5.01 14.00
C TRP A 41 -12.78 3.86 13.13
N ARG A 42 -14.05 3.48 13.29
CA ARG A 42 -14.71 2.51 12.41
C ARG A 42 -15.09 3.19 11.09
N ASP A 43 -14.32 2.92 10.04
CA ASP A 43 -14.61 3.48 8.73
C ASP A 43 -15.94 3.00 8.15
N ARG A 44 -16.57 3.86 7.35
CA ARG A 44 -17.83 3.56 6.67
C ARG A 44 -17.80 2.30 5.80
N THR A 45 -16.62 1.93 5.28
CA THR A 45 -16.46 0.72 4.45
C THR A 45 -16.25 -0.55 5.27
N GLY A 46 -16.15 -0.43 6.60
CA GLY A 46 -15.92 -1.55 7.53
C GLY A 46 -14.60 -2.27 7.29
N LEU A 47 -13.58 -1.58 6.76
CA LEU A 47 -12.31 -2.20 6.39
C LEU A 47 -11.30 -2.18 7.52
N THR A 48 -11.23 -1.11 8.30
CA THR A 48 -10.46 -1.01 9.55
C THR A 48 -10.91 -2.04 10.58
N PRO A 49 -12.21 -2.15 10.94
CA PRO A 49 -12.64 -3.19 11.87
C PRO A 49 -12.38 -4.58 11.30
N TRP A 50 -12.56 -4.79 9.99
CA TRP A 50 -12.23 -6.06 9.35
C TRP A 50 -10.73 -6.38 9.45
N PHE A 51 -9.85 -5.42 9.16
CA PHE A 51 -8.40 -5.56 9.27
C PHE A 51 -8.00 -5.90 10.72
N GLN A 52 -8.56 -5.19 11.70
CA GLN A 52 -8.30 -5.46 13.11
C GLN A 52 -8.70 -6.90 13.49
N GLN A 53 -9.87 -7.36 13.05
CA GLN A 53 -10.32 -8.74 13.35
C GLN A 53 -9.53 -9.80 12.56
N ALA A 54 -9.10 -9.49 11.34
CA ALA A 54 -8.39 -10.41 10.44
C ALA A 54 -6.90 -10.57 10.80
N VAL A 55 -6.23 -9.46 11.08
CA VAL A 55 -4.76 -9.39 11.21
C VAL A 55 -4.33 -9.30 12.66
N LEU A 56 -5.19 -8.78 13.53
CA LEU A 56 -4.94 -8.52 14.95
C LEU A 56 -6.02 -9.18 15.84
N PRO A 57 -6.36 -10.48 15.66
CA PRO A 57 -7.50 -11.10 16.32
C PRO A 57 -7.38 -11.15 17.84
N SER A 58 -6.15 -11.18 18.37
CA SER A 58 -5.88 -11.21 19.81
C SER A 58 -5.65 -9.82 20.42
N THR A 59 -5.70 -8.76 19.63
CA THR A 59 -5.46 -7.40 20.08
C THR A 59 -6.73 -6.81 20.66
N SER A 60 -6.71 -6.42 21.93
CA SER A 60 -7.85 -5.75 22.55
C SER A 60 -7.96 -4.31 22.06
N VAL A 61 -9.16 -3.92 21.64
CA VAL A 61 -9.47 -2.53 21.30
C VAL A 61 -10.00 -1.83 22.55
N GLU A 62 -9.37 -0.72 22.91
CA GLU A 62 -9.76 0.13 24.03
C GLU A 62 -10.18 1.49 23.52
N GLU A 63 -11.32 1.97 23.98
CA GLU A 63 -11.92 3.22 23.55
C GLU A 63 -11.98 4.21 24.72
N ARG A 64 -12.49 5.42 24.45
CA ARG A 64 -12.59 6.51 25.43
C ARG A 64 -13.14 6.09 26.81
N THR A 65 -14.16 5.23 26.85
CA THR A 65 -14.77 4.79 28.12
C THR A 65 -13.80 4.02 29.02
N ILE A 66 -12.95 3.17 28.43
CA ILE A 66 -11.92 2.45 29.18
C ILE A 66 -10.89 3.42 29.77
N PHE A 67 -10.55 4.49 29.04
CA PHE A 67 -9.68 5.55 29.57
C PHE A 67 -10.33 6.31 30.73
N GLU A 68 -11.62 6.64 30.63
CA GLU A 68 -12.39 7.30 31.68
C GLU A 68 -12.43 6.43 32.96
N ASP A 69 -12.68 5.14 32.83
CA ASP A 69 -12.67 4.18 33.94
C ASP A 69 -11.28 4.10 34.60
N ARG A 70 -10.21 3.99 33.79
CA ARG A 70 -8.83 3.97 34.31
C ARG A 70 -8.49 5.26 35.06
N SER A 71 -8.86 6.41 34.51
CA SER A 71 -8.62 7.71 35.15
C SER A 71 -9.34 7.83 36.50
N SER A 72 -10.50 7.19 36.66
CA SER A 72 -11.29 7.20 37.89
C SER A 72 -10.84 6.14 38.91
N SER A 73 -10.12 5.11 38.46
CA SER A 73 -9.78 3.93 39.28
C SER A 73 -8.74 4.19 40.38
N SER A 74 -7.98 5.28 40.31
CA SER A 74 -6.80 5.54 41.15
C SER A 74 -5.71 4.45 41.08
N LEU A 75 -5.76 3.57 40.08
CA LEU A 75 -4.76 2.53 39.84
C LEU A 75 -3.64 3.06 38.92
N THR A 76 -2.42 2.54 39.11
CA THR A 76 -1.29 2.81 38.22
C THR A 76 -1.24 1.73 37.14
N PHE A 77 -1.22 2.16 35.88
CA PHE A 77 -1.08 1.27 34.72
C PHE A 77 0.33 1.43 34.15
N ILE A 78 1.03 0.31 33.99
CA ILE A 78 2.39 0.26 33.44
C ILE A 78 2.31 -0.40 32.07
N TYR A 79 2.97 0.22 31.08
CA TYR A 79 3.11 -0.30 29.73
C TYR A 79 4.60 -0.44 29.44
N ASP A 80 5.04 -1.64 29.05
CA ASP A 80 6.44 -1.90 28.76
C ASP A 80 6.92 -1.12 27.52
N ARG A 81 6.05 -1.03 26.50
CA ARG A 81 6.26 -0.27 25.27
C ARG A 81 4.96 0.36 24.82
N MET A 82 5.03 1.60 24.34
CA MET A 82 3.90 2.32 23.79
C MET A 82 4.39 3.24 22.68
N VAL A 83 3.65 3.27 21.57
CA VAL A 83 3.79 4.30 20.54
C VAL A 83 2.52 5.12 20.51
N ILE A 84 2.70 6.44 20.55
CA ILE A 84 1.61 7.41 20.42
C ILE A 84 1.68 7.97 19.00
N VAL A 85 0.56 7.91 18.28
CA VAL A 85 0.43 8.51 16.96
C VAL A 85 -0.41 9.77 17.08
N ASP A 86 0.18 10.90 16.69
CA ASP A 86 -0.51 12.19 16.64
C ASP A 86 -0.13 12.91 15.35
N ARG A 87 -1.12 13.05 14.46
CA ARG A 87 -0.93 13.72 13.17
C ARG A 87 -0.52 15.18 13.33
N TRP A 88 -1.10 15.89 14.30
CA TRP A 88 -0.77 17.30 14.52
C TRP A 88 0.68 17.46 15.01
N ALA A 89 1.10 16.61 15.95
CA ALA A 89 2.49 16.57 16.40
C ALA A 89 3.44 16.24 15.23
N ALA A 90 3.09 15.27 14.37
CA ALA A 90 3.87 14.95 13.18
C ALA A 90 4.01 16.16 12.24
N HIS A 91 2.93 16.90 11.94
CA HIS A 91 3.00 18.09 11.10
C HIS A 91 3.80 19.24 11.71
N ARG A 92 3.83 19.35 13.04
CA ARG A 92 4.56 20.40 13.74
C ARG A 92 6.06 20.12 13.84
N HIS A 93 6.45 18.86 13.97
CA HIS A 93 7.81 18.47 14.31
C HIS A 93 8.53 17.64 13.25
N GLY A 94 7.80 17.07 12.29
CA GLY A 94 8.35 16.29 11.20
C GLY A 94 9.12 17.14 10.19
N GLN A 95 10.17 16.56 9.63
CA GLN A 95 11.06 17.20 8.65
C GLN A 95 10.39 17.26 7.29
N GLU A 96 9.83 16.14 6.84
CA GLU A 96 9.20 15.93 5.54
C GLU A 96 7.66 16.03 5.61
N THR A 97 7.07 15.76 6.77
CA THR A 97 5.61 15.71 6.96
C THR A 97 4.86 16.92 6.41
N LYS A 98 5.36 18.13 6.68
CA LYS A 98 4.69 19.36 6.22
C LYS A 98 4.75 19.51 4.70
N TRP A 99 5.88 19.19 4.07
CA TRP A 99 6.12 19.40 2.64
C TRP A 99 5.29 18.46 1.76
N TRP A 100 5.02 17.26 2.27
CA TRP A 100 4.22 16.24 1.59
C TRP A 100 2.78 16.17 2.06
N ASN A 101 2.44 16.87 3.15
CA ASN A 101 1.16 16.77 3.83
C ASN A 101 0.79 15.32 4.22
N LYS A 102 1.78 14.54 4.70
CA LYS A 102 1.60 13.13 5.14
C LYS A 102 2.24 12.92 6.50
N ALA A 103 1.48 12.47 7.49
CA ALA A 103 2.00 12.23 8.85
C ALA A 103 3.16 11.21 8.87
N THR A 104 3.22 10.36 7.86
CA THR A 104 4.21 9.29 7.69
C THR A 104 5.41 9.66 6.80
N ALA A 105 5.51 10.90 6.30
CA ALA A 105 6.55 11.27 5.33
C ALA A 105 7.99 11.11 5.84
N ASP A 106 8.20 11.13 7.15
CA ASP A 106 9.49 10.95 7.80
C ASP A 106 9.84 9.47 8.05
N LEU A 107 8.86 8.57 8.00
CA LEU A 107 9.05 7.15 8.32
C LEU A 107 10.05 6.40 7.42
N PRO A 108 10.23 6.75 6.13
CA PRO A 108 11.30 6.18 5.34
C PRO A 108 12.71 6.48 5.88
N LEU A 109 12.89 7.58 6.61
CA LEU A 109 14.18 7.93 7.25
C LEU A 109 14.51 7.02 8.44
N LEU A 110 13.52 6.28 8.95
CA LEU A 110 13.69 5.37 10.07
C LEU A 110 14.24 4.03 9.58
N PRO A 111 15.47 3.64 9.98
CA PRO A 111 16.01 2.34 9.62
C PRO A 111 15.21 1.23 10.30
N VAL A 112 14.77 0.26 9.51
CA VAL A 112 14.02 -0.90 9.99
C VAL A 112 14.42 -2.12 9.16
N ALA A 113 14.34 -3.31 9.75
CA ALA A 113 14.58 -4.55 9.03
C ALA A 113 13.60 -4.70 7.84
N LYS A 114 14.06 -5.22 6.69
CA LYS A 114 13.23 -5.38 5.48
C LYS A 114 11.96 -6.19 5.72
N ASN A 115 12.00 -7.12 6.67
CA ASN A 115 10.91 -8.02 7.04
C ASN A 115 10.00 -7.47 8.15
N TRP A 116 10.03 -6.16 8.46
CA TRP A 116 9.21 -5.55 9.51
C TRP A 116 7.69 -5.80 9.36
N MET A 117 7.21 -6.03 8.14
CA MET A 117 5.81 -6.37 7.87
C MET A 117 5.49 -7.86 8.04
N SER A 118 6.47 -8.73 8.30
CA SER A 118 6.27 -10.18 8.36
C SER A 118 5.17 -10.60 9.34
N PRO A 119 5.07 -10.06 10.58
CA PRO A 119 4.00 -10.46 11.50
C PRO A 119 2.59 -10.16 10.94
N LEU A 120 2.39 -8.98 10.38
CA LEU A 120 1.12 -8.59 9.76
C LEU A 120 0.84 -9.43 8.49
N ARG A 121 1.84 -9.57 7.61
CA ARG A 121 1.73 -10.37 6.39
C ARG A 121 1.41 -11.83 6.70
N ASN A 122 2.02 -12.41 7.73
CA ASN A 122 1.79 -13.80 8.13
C ASN A 122 0.37 -14.02 8.66
N ALA A 123 -0.17 -13.08 9.43
CA ALA A 123 -1.57 -13.13 9.84
C ALA A 123 -2.52 -13.09 8.63
N MET A 124 -2.25 -12.21 7.66
CA MET A 124 -3.03 -12.17 6.41
C MET A 124 -2.88 -13.44 5.57
N LYS A 125 -1.67 -13.98 5.45
CA LYS A 125 -1.38 -15.26 4.76
C LYS A 125 -2.22 -16.39 5.35
N ASN A 126 -2.23 -16.52 6.68
CA ASN A 126 -3.01 -17.54 7.37
C ASN A 126 -4.50 -17.40 7.06
N LEU A 127 -5.04 -16.17 7.05
CA LEU A 127 -6.43 -15.92 6.71
C LEU A 127 -6.75 -16.34 5.26
N VAL A 128 -5.96 -15.89 4.29
CA VAL A 128 -6.27 -16.20 2.88
C VAL A 128 -6.08 -17.69 2.57
N ILE A 129 -5.08 -18.36 3.16
CA ILE A 129 -4.90 -19.81 3.03
C ILE A 129 -6.10 -20.55 3.62
N ALA A 130 -6.58 -20.13 4.80
CA ALA A 130 -7.76 -20.74 5.42
C ALA A 130 -9.02 -20.56 4.55
N ASP A 131 -9.09 -19.51 3.74
CA ASP A 131 -10.15 -19.24 2.77
C ASP A 131 -9.90 -19.89 1.38
N GLY A 132 -8.88 -20.75 1.25
CA GLY A 132 -8.61 -21.54 0.05
C GLY A 132 -7.70 -20.87 -1.00
N CYS A 133 -7.00 -19.78 -0.65
CA CYS A 133 -6.04 -19.14 -1.54
C CYS A 133 -4.80 -20.01 -1.79
N ASP A 134 -4.44 -20.18 -3.07
CA ASP A 134 -3.13 -20.67 -3.48
C ASP A 134 -2.21 -19.50 -3.85
N MET A 135 -1.26 -19.20 -2.97
CA MET A 135 -0.27 -18.15 -3.15
C MET A 135 0.94 -18.60 -3.99
N SER A 136 1.00 -19.87 -4.40
CA SER A 136 2.11 -20.36 -5.22
C SER A 136 2.07 -19.74 -6.62
N ARG A 137 3.25 -19.55 -7.21
CA ARG A 137 3.35 -19.18 -8.62
C ARG A 137 2.99 -20.38 -9.48
N LYS A 138 2.31 -20.14 -10.60
CA LYS A 138 2.07 -21.19 -11.58
C LYS A 138 3.36 -21.63 -12.27
N TRP A 139 4.30 -20.71 -12.44
CA TRP A 139 5.65 -20.96 -12.97
C TRP A 139 6.69 -20.30 -12.07
N SER A 140 7.67 -21.06 -11.58
CA SER A 140 8.66 -20.58 -10.61
C SER A 140 9.59 -19.49 -11.17
N ASP A 141 9.87 -19.53 -12.46
CA ASP A 141 10.75 -18.62 -13.19
C ASP A 141 10.06 -17.34 -13.70
N ARG A 142 8.72 -17.26 -13.60
CA ARG A 142 7.93 -16.13 -14.11
C ARG A 142 7.38 -15.29 -12.96
N PRO A 143 7.81 -14.04 -12.82
CA PRO A 143 7.22 -13.11 -11.86
C PRO A 143 5.74 -12.85 -12.17
N VAL A 144 4.94 -12.69 -11.12
CA VAL A 144 3.52 -12.37 -11.19
C VAL A 144 3.33 -10.87 -11.32
N VAL A 145 2.82 -10.44 -12.47
CA VAL A 145 2.45 -9.05 -12.76
C VAL A 145 0.94 -8.92 -12.62
N THR A 146 0.52 -8.01 -11.76
CA THR A 146 -0.89 -7.73 -11.52
C THR A 146 -1.22 -6.31 -11.96
N TYR A 147 -2.09 -6.21 -12.97
CA TYR A 147 -2.69 -4.95 -13.36
C TYR A 147 -3.95 -4.70 -12.53
N ILE A 148 -3.94 -3.62 -11.74
CA ILE A 148 -5.14 -3.11 -11.06
C ILE A 148 -6.01 -2.40 -12.10
N ASN A 149 -6.90 -3.17 -12.71
CA ASN A 149 -7.80 -2.70 -13.75
C ASN A 149 -8.98 -1.96 -13.13
N ARG A 150 -9.09 -0.68 -13.48
CA ARG A 150 -10.09 0.24 -12.94
C ARG A 150 -11.13 0.67 -13.97
N GLN A 151 -11.24 0.01 -15.13
CA GLN A 151 -12.17 0.40 -16.19
C GLN A 151 -13.65 0.46 -15.73
N MET A 152 -14.02 -0.28 -14.67
CA MET A 152 -15.35 -0.25 -14.05
C MET A 152 -15.58 0.93 -13.08
N THR A 153 -14.58 1.78 -12.86
CA THR A 153 -14.66 2.90 -11.91
C THR A 153 -14.39 4.25 -12.58
N GLY A 154 -14.62 5.35 -11.85
CA GLY A 154 -14.44 6.70 -12.38
C GLY A 154 -12.98 7.13 -12.62
N ARG A 155 -12.02 6.53 -11.92
CA ARG A 155 -10.59 6.85 -12.08
C ARG A 155 -9.90 5.72 -12.83
N ARG A 156 -9.58 5.95 -14.11
CA ARG A 156 -9.20 4.88 -15.06
C ARG A 156 -8.41 5.41 -16.24
N LEU A 157 -7.83 4.48 -17.01
CA LEU A 157 -7.20 4.78 -18.29
C LEU A 157 -8.25 5.13 -19.35
N THR A 158 -7.82 5.78 -20.42
CA THR A 158 -8.62 5.78 -21.65
C THR A 158 -8.81 4.35 -22.17
N GLU A 159 -9.90 4.11 -22.90
CA GLU A 159 -10.19 2.75 -23.41
C GLU A 159 -9.08 2.25 -24.34
N GLU A 160 -8.60 3.11 -25.25
CA GLU A 160 -7.51 2.82 -26.18
C GLU A 160 -6.24 2.38 -25.45
N ASP A 161 -5.83 3.13 -24.42
CA ASP A 161 -4.61 2.84 -23.67
C ASP A 161 -4.79 1.61 -22.77
N ALA A 162 -5.98 1.39 -22.22
CA ALA A 162 -6.29 0.18 -21.46
C ALA A 162 -6.16 -1.06 -22.35
N GLU A 163 -6.72 -1.03 -23.55
CA GLU A 163 -6.57 -2.12 -24.52
C GLU A 163 -5.12 -2.29 -24.97
N GLY A 164 -4.40 -1.19 -25.21
CA GLY A 164 -2.98 -1.20 -25.57
C GLY A 164 -2.10 -1.83 -24.50
N LEU A 165 -2.33 -1.48 -23.23
CA LEU A 165 -1.67 -2.07 -22.09
C LEU A 165 -1.97 -3.58 -22.00
N LEU A 166 -3.25 -3.97 -22.11
CA LEU A 166 -3.64 -5.38 -22.08
C LEU A 166 -2.98 -6.18 -23.21
N ARG A 167 -2.93 -5.65 -24.44
CA ARG A 167 -2.21 -6.31 -25.56
C ARG A 167 -0.73 -6.52 -25.22
N SER A 168 -0.08 -5.49 -24.70
CA SER A 168 1.36 -5.51 -24.39
C SER A 168 1.69 -6.49 -23.26
N MET A 169 0.90 -6.50 -22.18
CA MET A 169 1.08 -7.44 -21.06
C MET A 169 0.78 -8.89 -21.46
N ASN A 170 -0.26 -9.12 -22.27
CA ASN A 170 -0.56 -10.46 -22.79
C ASN A 170 0.55 -10.97 -23.71
N ARG A 171 1.18 -10.09 -24.50
CA ARG A 171 2.36 -10.45 -25.32
C ARG A 171 3.52 -10.92 -24.44
N LEU A 172 3.85 -10.19 -23.36
CA LEU A 172 4.89 -10.62 -22.40
C LEU A 172 4.56 -11.98 -21.76
N ALA A 173 3.29 -12.22 -21.44
CA ALA A 173 2.85 -13.50 -20.88
C ALA A 173 2.98 -14.66 -21.89
N GLN A 174 2.64 -14.43 -23.16
CA GLN A 174 2.78 -15.40 -24.25
C GLN A 174 4.25 -15.73 -24.54
N GLU A 175 5.14 -14.73 -24.46
CA GLU A 175 6.59 -14.91 -24.55
C GLU A 175 7.18 -15.64 -23.33
N GLY A 176 6.39 -15.89 -22.29
CA GLY A 176 6.81 -16.56 -21.07
C GLY A 176 7.67 -15.70 -20.13
N VAL A 177 7.63 -14.37 -20.29
CA VAL A 177 8.41 -13.43 -19.47
C VAL A 177 7.78 -13.27 -18.09
N ILE A 178 6.44 -13.25 -18.03
CA ILE A 178 5.66 -12.98 -16.82
C ILE A 178 4.47 -13.91 -16.71
N GLU A 179 3.94 -14.04 -15.50
CA GLU A 179 2.57 -14.47 -15.26
C GLU A 179 1.70 -13.22 -15.10
N PHE A 180 0.73 -13.00 -16.01
CA PHE A 180 -0.07 -11.77 -16.02
C PHE A 180 -1.48 -11.98 -15.45
N THR A 181 -1.92 -11.06 -14.59
CA THR A 181 -3.29 -11.01 -14.05
C THR A 181 -3.93 -9.64 -14.30
N ASP A 182 -5.04 -9.63 -15.03
CA ASP A 182 -5.94 -8.47 -15.18
C ASP A 182 -6.96 -8.44 -14.03
N ALA A 183 -6.70 -7.62 -13.01
CA ALA A 183 -7.44 -7.65 -11.75
C ALA A 183 -8.46 -6.52 -11.64
N LYS A 184 -9.75 -6.87 -11.74
CA LYS A 184 -10.87 -5.98 -11.45
C LYS A 184 -11.25 -6.14 -9.97
N MET A 185 -10.61 -5.39 -9.10
CA MET A 185 -10.72 -5.58 -7.64
C MET A 185 -12.16 -5.47 -7.13
N GLU A 186 -13.00 -4.68 -7.80
CA GLU A 186 -14.40 -4.47 -7.45
C GLU A 186 -15.27 -5.72 -7.64
N THR A 187 -14.80 -6.72 -8.38
CA THR A 187 -15.49 -8.00 -8.58
C THR A 187 -14.96 -9.11 -7.69
N MET A 188 -13.97 -8.82 -6.84
CA MET A 188 -13.29 -9.79 -5.98
C MET A 188 -13.70 -9.63 -4.52
N SER A 189 -13.78 -10.74 -3.80
CA SER A 189 -13.88 -10.76 -2.35
C SER A 189 -12.63 -10.12 -1.72
N ARG A 190 -12.70 -9.76 -0.44
CA ARG A 190 -11.55 -9.18 0.28
C ARG A 190 -10.37 -10.16 0.32
N THR A 191 -10.64 -11.42 0.65
CA THR A 191 -9.62 -12.47 0.74
C THR A 191 -8.98 -12.75 -0.63
N GLU A 192 -9.75 -12.72 -1.71
CA GLU A 192 -9.22 -12.81 -3.09
C GLU A 192 -8.28 -11.64 -3.42
N GLN A 193 -8.66 -10.41 -3.04
CA GLN A 193 -7.82 -9.22 -3.24
C GLN A 193 -6.48 -9.33 -2.50
N PHE A 194 -6.49 -9.76 -1.23
CA PHE A 194 -5.25 -9.95 -0.45
C PHE A 194 -4.43 -11.14 -0.93
N CYS A 195 -5.08 -12.25 -1.33
CA CYS A 195 -4.45 -13.41 -1.94
C CYS A 195 -3.63 -12.98 -3.17
N LEU A 196 -4.25 -12.20 -4.05
CA LEU A 196 -3.59 -11.66 -5.24
C LEU A 196 -2.42 -10.74 -4.87
N ALA A 197 -2.62 -9.82 -3.93
CA ALA A 197 -1.58 -8.90 -3.48
C ALA A 197 -0.36 -9.62 -2.88
N LEU A 198 -0.58 -10.63 -2.04
CA LEU A 198 0.46 -11.46 -1.43
C LEU A 198 1.30 -12.20 -2.46
N ARG A 199 0.70 -12.60 -3.59
CA ARG A 199 1.38 -13.31 -4.68
C ARG A 199 2.11 -12.39 -5.67
N THR A 200 1.70 -11.12 -5.73
CA THR A 200 2.18 -10.15 -6.74
C THR A 200 3.67 -9.82 -6.57
N ASP A 201 4.40 -9.83 -7.69
CA ASP A 201 5.80 -9.39 -7.81
C ASP A 201 5.91 -7.96 -8.32
N ILE A 202 5.05 -7.62 -9.29
CA ILE A 202 5.01 -6.29 -9.90
C ILE A 202 3.53 -5.88 -9.97
N MET A 203 3.19 -4.79 -9.29
CA MET A 203 1.85 -4.21 -9.34
C MET A 203 1.85 -3.01 -10.27
N ILE A 204 0.94 -2.98 -11.24
CA ILE A 204 0.81 -1.86 -12.17
C ILE A 204 -0.62 -1.33 -12.14
N GLY A 205 -0.82 -0.03 -12.29
CA GLY A 205 -2.17 0.53 -12.39
C GLY A 205 -2.27 2.02 -12.17
N VAL A 206 -3.47 2.54 -12.39
CA VAL A 206 -3.77 3.97 -12.20
C VAL A 206 -3.73 4.32 -10.72
N HIS A 207 -3.09 5.47 -10.42
CA HIS A 207 -3.03 6.08 -9.09
C HIS A 207 -4.34 5.92 -8.32
N GLY A 208 -4.31 5.36 -7.12
CA GLY A 208 -5.49 5.23 -6.27
C GLY A 208 -5.54 3.94 -5.46
N ASN A 209 -6.62 3.79 -4.69
CA ASN A 209 -6.65 2.90 -3.52
C ASN A 209 -6.44 1.41 -3.82
N GLY A 210 -6.58 0.99 -5.08
CA GLY A 210 -6.18 -0.35 -5.48
C GLY A 210 -4.69 -0.60 -5.23
N LEU A 211 -3.83 0.41 -5.40
CA LEU A 211 -2.39 0.33 -5.14
C LEU A 211 -2.04 0.28 -3.64
N THR A 212 -3.00 0.48 -2.71
CA THR A 212 -2.76 0.23 -1.27
C THR A 212 -2.42 -1.23 -1.00
N HIS A 213 -2.85 -2.16 -1.86
CA HIS A 213 -2.55 -3.59 -1.74
C HIS A 213 -1.05 -3.91 -1.80
N GLN A 214 -0.22 -3.00 -2.32
CA GLN A 214 1.23 -3.19 -2.33
C GLN A 214 1.84 -3.38 -0.93
N LEU A 215 1.19 -2.88 0.13
CA LEU A 215 1.56 -3.14 1.52
C LEU A 215 1.70 -4.64 1.86
N TRP A 216 1.01 -5.49 1.10
CA TRP A 216 0.96 -6.94 1.32
C TRP A 216 1.89 -7.70 0.37
N MET A 217 2.42 -7.04 -0.66
CA MET A 217 3.45 -7.61 -1.51
C MET A 217 4.71 -7.91 -0.70
N LYS A 218 5.53 -8.82 -1.21
CA LYS A 218 6.84 -9.07 -0.60
C LYS A 218 7.76 -7.85 -0.73
N PRO A 219 8.69 -7.66 0.21
CA PRO A 219 9.76 -6.67 0.06
C PRO A 219 10.49 -6.83 -1.28
N ASP A 220 11.07 -5.74 -1.78
CA ASP A 220 11.78 -5.69 -3.07
C ASP A 220 10.91 -5.99 -4.31
N SER A 221 9.59 -6.08 -4.17
CA SER A 221 8.64 -6.07 -5.31
C SER A 221 8.68 -4.76 -6.12
N GLY A 222 7.96 -4.71 -7.24
CA GLY A 222 7.89 -3.57 -8.15
C GLY A 222 6.52 -2.90 -8.19
N VAL A 223 6.48 -1.59 -8.40
CA VAL A 223 5.24 -0.82 -8.61
C VAL A 223 5.39 0.18 -9.75
N LEU A 224 4.48 0.10 -10.74
CA LEU A 224 4.32 1.12 -11.78
C LEU A 224 2.99 1.84 -11.57
N GLU A 225 3.06 3.11 -11.21
CA GLU A 225 1.89 3.92 -10.92
C GLU A 225 1.60 4.89 -12.04
N PHE A 226 0.45 4.72 -12.71
CA PHE A 226 0.03 5.59 -13.81
C PHE A 226 -0.68 6.82 -13.26
N MET A 227 -0.11 7.99 -13.52
CA MET A 227 -0.62 9.28 -13.07
C MET A 227 -1.01 10.14 -14.27
N MET A 228 -1.96 11.05 -14.06
CA MET A 228 -2.28 12.05 -15.07
C MET A 228 -1.24 13.16 -15.00
N GLY A 229 -0.36 13.22 -16.00
CA GLY A 229 0.61 14.30 -16.12
C GLY A 229 -0.08 15.67 -16.30
N PRO A 230 0.48 16.76 -15.75
CA PRO A 230 1.75 16.85 -15.00
C PRO A 230 1.60 16.58 -13.48
N GLY A 231 0.48 16.00 -13.05
CA GLY A 231 0.14 15.87 -11.63
C GLY A 231 0.90 14.77 -10.91
N PHE A 232 1.12 14.95 -9.60
CA PHE A 232 1.73 13.93 -8.76
C PHE A 232 1.09 13.84 -7.38
N ALA A 233 1.11 12.64 -6.80
CA ALA A 233 0.72 12.40 -5.42
C ALA A 233 1.64 11.36 -4.78
N ARG A 234 2.27 11.71 -3.65
CA ARG A 234 3.26 10.84 -2.98
C ARG A 234 2.62 9.64 -2.26
N ASP A 235 1.30 9.55 -2.19
CA ASP A 235 0.55 8.56 -1.41
C ASP A 235 1.08 7.13 -1.56
N TYR A 236 1.18 6.62 -2.78
CA TYR A 236 1.60 5.24 -3.03
C TYR A 236 3.11 5.10 -3.26
N ALA A 237 3.80 6.17 -3.69
CA ALA A 237 5.26 6.23 -3.67
C ALA A 237 5.80 6.06 -2.24
N LEU A 238 5.16 6.70 -1.26
CA LEU A 238 5.51 6.56 0.16
C LEU A 238 5.31 5.13 0.64
N VAL A 239 4.22 4.48 0.25
CA VAL A 239 3.99 3.08 0.58
C VAL A 239 5.07 2.17 -0.03
N ALA A 240 5.41 2.40 -1.31
CA ALA A 240 6.46 1.66 -2.00
C ALA A 240 7.81 1.81 -1.28
N GLU A 241 8.17 3.05 -0.91
CA GLU A 241 9.39 3.38 -0.18
C GLU A 241 9.44 2.68 1.18
N LEU A 242 8.34 2.66 1.93
CA LEU A 242 8.25 1.97 3.23
C LEU A 242 8.43 0.45 3.08
N MET A 243 7.93 -0.13 2.00
CA MET A 243 8.05 -1.57 1.71
C MET A 243 9.35 -1.96 1.01
N GLY A 244 10.19 -0.98 0.64
CA GLY A 244 11.39 -1.20 -0.15
C GLY A 244 11.11 -1.69 -1.57
N HIS A 245 9.96 -1.31 -2.15
CA HIS A 245 9.65 -1.62 -3.53
C HIS A 245 10.43 -0.73 -4.49
N GLU A 246 10.78 -1.28 -5.65
CA GLU A 246 11.14 -0.50 -6.81
C GLU A 246 9.89 0.21 -7.34
N TYR A 247 9.93 1.53 -7.49
CA TYR A 247 8.76 2.34 -7.80
C TYR A 247 9.02 3.34 -8.92
N TYR A 248 8.07 3.45 -9.85
CA TYR A 248 8.06 4.47 -10.88
C TYR A 248 6.67 5.12 -11.00
N ALA A 249 6.65 6.46 -10.93
CA ALA A 249 5.50 7.24 -11.34
C ALA A 249 5.57 7.43 -12.87
N ILE A 250 4.50 7.09 -13.58
CA ILE A 250 4.46 7.11 -15.04
C ILE A 250 3.50 8.19 -15.52
N HIS A 251 3.99 9.03 -16.43
CA HIS A 251 3.17 9.95 -17.22
C HIS A 251 3.23 9.51 -18.68
N ASP A 252 2.14 8.93 -19.17
CA ASP A 252 2.01 8.46 -20.55
C ASP A 252 3.12 7.46 -20.98
N ASP A 253 4.19 7.97 -21.58
CA ASP A 253 5.30 7.23 -22.21
C ASP A 253 6.66 7.43 -21.52
N HIS A 254 6.68 8.05 -20.34
CA HIS A 254 7.92 8.28 -19.59
C HIS A 254 7.74 8.18 -18.07
N VAL A 255 8.85 7.98 -17.38
CA VAL A 255 8.92 8.08 -15.92
C VAL A 255 8.91 9.56 -15.54
N PHE A 256 8.02 9.94 -14.62
CA PHE A 256 8.08 11.24 -13.95
C PHE A 256 9.10 11.18 -12.80
N PRO A 257 10.27 11.81 -12.95
CA PRO A 257 11.41 11.49 -12.10
C PRO A 257 11.31 12.14 -10.71
N PRO A 258 11.88 11.51 -9.65
CA PRO A 258 11.73 11.98 -8.27
C PRO A 258 12.19 13.42 -8.00
N ASP A 259 13.17 13.92 -8.75
CA ASP A 259 13.68 15.29 -8.66
C ASP A 259 12.64 16.34 -9.11
N GLN A 260 11.63 15.92 -9.88
CA GLN A 260 10.53 16.78 -10.33
C GLN A 260 9.26 16.67 -9.48
N TRP A 261 9.22 15.80 -8.47
CA TRP A 261 8.04 15.64 -7.61
C TRP A 261 7.78 16.86 -6.70
N ARG A 262 8.76 17.77 -6.59
CA ARG A 262 8.66 19.01 -5.84
C ARG A 262 8.84 20.22 -6.73
N ARG A 263 8.20 21.30 -6.30
CA ARG A 263 8.45 22.66 -6.74
C ARG A 263 9.75 23.19 -6.14
N GLU A 264 10.25 24.30 -6.68
CA GLU A 264 11.46 24.98 -6.19
C GLU A 264 11.37 25.41 -4.72
N ASP A 265 10.16 25.67 -4.20
CA ASP A 265 9.90 26.02 -2.80
C ASP A 265 9.86 24.82 -1.84
N GLY A 266 10.11 23.61 -2.35
CA GLY A 266 10.17 22.36 -1.59
C GLY A 266 8.80 21.69 -1.35
N TRP A 267 7.70 22.31 -1.77
CA TRP A 267 6.37 21.69 -1.72
C TRP A 267 6.18 20.68 -2.84
N ALA A 268 5.34 19.67 -2.62
CA ALA A 268 4.91 18.76 -3.67
C ALA A 268 4.29 19.53 -4.86
N VAL A 269 4.51 19.03 -6.08
CA VAL A 269 3.79 19.57 -7.25
C VAL A 269 2.28 19.32 -7.13
N ASP A 270 1.49 20.18 -7.77
CA ASP A 270 0.04 20.05 -7.76
C ASP A 270 -0.42 18.79 -8.51
N GLN A 271 -1.50 18.17 -8.04
CA GLN A 271 -2.15 17.06 -8.75
C GLN A 271 -2.75 17.50 -10.10
N GLY A 272 -3.06 18.79 -10.26
CA GLY A 272 -3.65 19.32 -11.47
C GLY A 272 -5.13 18.94 -11.67
N PRO A 273 -5.80 19.54 -12.67
CA PRO A 273 -7.19 19.26 -12.97
C PRO A 273 -7.36 17.84 -13.53
N GLY A 274 -8.39 17.13 -13.08
CA GLY A 274 -8.72 15.81 -13.62
C GLY A 274 -7.83 14.66 -13.12
N PHE A 275 -6.93 14.88 -12.15
CA PHE A 275 -6.04 13.85 -11.59
C PHE A 275 -6.76 12.57 -11.08
N HIS A 276 -8.03 12.70 -10.73
CA HIS A 276 -8.89 11.60 -10.30
C HIS A 276 -9.94 11.17 -11.34
N GLY A 277 -9.77 11.59 -12.59
CA GLY A 277 -10.67 11.38 -13.71
C GLY A 277 -10.37 10.11 -14.51
N SER A 278 -11.03 10.01 -15.66
CA SER A 278 -11.12 8.80 -16.50
C SER A 278 -10.30 8.86 -17.79
N ASN A 279 -9.35 9.78 -17.87
CA ASN A 279 -8.55 10.06 -19.06
C ASN A 279 -7.04 9.97 -18.77
N VAL A 280 -6.65 9.12 -17.81
CA VAL A 280 -5.24 8.81 -17.58
C VAL A 280 -4.69 8.13 -18.82
N ARG A 281 -3.53 8.58 -19.30
CA ARG A 281 -2.88 8.04 -20.49
C ARG A 281 -1.70 7.14 -20.12
N VAL A 282 -1.45 6.11 -20.92
CA VAL A 282 -0.26 5.28 -20.82
C VAL A 282 0.10 4.66 -22.17
N ASN A 283 1.39 4.56 -22.46
CA ASN A 283 1.90 3.81 -23.60
C ASN A 283 2.17 2.35 -23.21
N GLY A 284 1.38 1.41 -23.75
CA GLY A 284 1.47 -0.01 -23.40
C GLY A 284 2.83 -0.67 -23.73
N GLU A 285 3.50 -0.24 -24.81
CA GLU A 285 4.81 -0.80 -25.19
C GLU A 285 5.91 -0.30 -24.26
N PHE A 286 5.89 0.98 -23.89
CA PHE A 286 6.78 1.53 -22.88
C PHE A 286 6.64 0.80 -21.54
N ILE A 287 5.41 0.55 -21.08
CA ILE A 287 5.18 -0.24 -19.86
C ILE A 287 5.69 -1.67 -20.02
N ALA A 288 5.55 -2.29 -21.20
CA ALA A 288 6.05 -3.64 -21.43
C ALA A 288 7.58 -3.74 -21.37
N GLU A 289 8.30 -2.71 -21.81
CA GLU A 289 9.75 -2.63 -21.65
C GLU A 289 10.13 -2.54 -20.16
N MET A 290 9.51 -1.61 -19.42
CA MET A 290 9.76 -1.49 -17.98
C MET A 290 9.45 -2.78 -17.22
N VAL A 291 8.30 -3.41 -17.48
CA VAL A 291 7.91 -4.66 -16.84
C VAL A 291 8.89 -5.79 -17.19
N ARG A 292 9.41 -5.85 -18.41
CA ARG A 292 10.40 -6.86 -18.80
C ARG A 292 11.69 -6.71 -17.99
N ASP A 293 12.16 -5.49 -17.81
CA ASP A 293 13.37 -5.20 -17.03
C ASP A 293 13.18 -5.52 -15.56
N MET A 294 12.06 -5.07 -14.96
CA MET A 294 11.70 -5.38 -13.58
C MET A 294 11.51 -6.89 -13.35
N ALA A 295 10.96 -7.61 -14.35
CA ALA A 295 10.76 -9.05 -14.27
C ALA A 295 12.10 -9.82 -14.33
N ALA A 296 13.07 -9.35 -15.10
CA ALA A 296 14.40 -9.97 -15.17
C ALA A 296 15.08 -10.03 -13.79
N ALA A 297 14.97 -8.97 -12.99
CA ALA A 297 15.50 -8.92 -11.63
C ALA A 297 14.77 -9.83 -10.63
N ARG A 298 13.59 -10.36 -11.00
CA ARG A 298 12.69 -11.11 -10.09
C ARG A 298 12.48 -12.57 -10.49
N ARG A 299 13.21 -13.06 -11.50
CA ARG A 299 13.20 -14.49 -11.89
C ARG A 299 13.79 -15.32 -10.75
N GLY A 300 12.95 -16.16 -10.13
CA GLY A 300 13.35 -17.00 -8.99
C GLY A 300 13.33 -16.35 -7.62
N VAL A 301 12.90 -15.08 -7.49
CA VAL A 301 12.63 -14.49 -6.17
C VAL A 301 11.43 -15.21 -5.56
N THR A 302 11.65 -15.96 -4.48
CA THR A 302 10.58 -16.57 -3.69
C THR A 302 10.15 -15.64 -2.57
N GLU A 303 9.02 -15.94 -1.91
CA GLU A 303 8.69 -15.28 -0.65
C GLU A 303 9.87 -15.38 0.33
N PRO A 304 10.24 -14.29 1.03
CA PRO A 304 11.17 -14.37 2.14
C PRO A 304 10.61 -15.35 3.19
N LEU A 305 11.49 -16.22 3.70
CA LEU A 305 11.19 -17.09 4.85
C LEU A 305 10.88 -16.24 6.10
#